data_AF-A0A550CZW9-F1
#
_entry.id   AF-A0A550CZW9-F1
#
_cell.length_a   1.000
_cell.length_b   1.000
_cell.length_c   1.000
_cell.angle_alpha   90.00
_cell.angle_beta   90.00
_cell.angle_gamma   90.00
#
_symmetry.space_group_name_H-M   'P 1'
#
loop_
_entity.id
_entity.type
_entity.pdbx_description
1 polymer ?
#
loop_
_entity_poly.entity_id
_entity_poly.type
_entity_poly.pdbx_seq_one_letter_code
_entity_poly.pdbx_strand_id
1 'polypeptide(L)'
;MLAPPGHRWSLSRCRWWGGWAEGENVDTLMKYLLDSLQRAETSHADALNPVFLPMDESYMGEDDLLQVPTKAEFRLFFQTLDEKLAQSFSQLAVSAEQKILDVLTSFRPATTATIAPYEAHPDRVSAVDAHRADMFLQDASPHYTLPSQDMYHGLPATTSLPTTYILPPHGTPFSNVALQPLPRCHPRPSTVRHSQMLALPPPPTRLGPAHVPVASLEGEQITKTSSSPPVPQAGVEIPSVGRGPGAWLKAAQQWVHGVPALGIPPLKDWDIGMHKGPMRLLMGSLYNQRRRIGEEYIRLGCNEERFEAEYSDADRRTITALLDRIRAKAATARRTSKNGPPEQRMQTYRNSSSTPEFGSSTDEPSD
;
A
#
# COMPACT_ATOMS: atom_id res chain seq x y z
N MET A 1 7.90 13.59 -0.27
CA MET A 1 6.85 12.77 0.39
C MET A 1 6.61 11.54 -0.46
N LEU A 2 6.78 10.34 0.10
CA LEU A 2 6.48 9.09 -0.59
C LEU A 2 5.02 8.71 -0.32
N ALA A 3 4.36 8.05 -1.29
CA ALA A 3 3.06 7.44 -1.02
C ALA A 3 3.26 6.29 -0.04
N PRO A 4 2.30 6.00 0.86
CA PRO A 4 2.31 4.73 1.55
C PRO A 4 2.42 3.57 0.55
N PRO A 5 3.15 2.49 0.89
CA PRO A 5 3.23 1.30 0.04
C PRO A 5 1.84 0.82 -0.38
N GLY A 6 1.68 0.44 -1.66
CA GLY A 6 0.40 0.01 -2.23
C GLY A 6 -0.61 1.14 -2.53
N HIS A 7 -0.27 2.40 -2.29
CA HIS A 7 -1.14 3.54 -2.60
C HIS A 7 -0.54 4.39 -3.73
N ARG A 8 -1.37 4.75 -4.70
CA ARG A 8 -1.01 5.70 -5.76
C ARG A 8 -1.52 7.09 -5.37
N TRP A 9 -0.69 8.12 -5.55
CA TRP A 9 -1.17 9.49 -5.41
C TRP A 9 -2.24 9.76 -6.45
N SER A 10 -3.38 10.34 -6.04
CA SER A 10 -4.36 10.83 -7.00
C SER A 10 -3.73 11.91 -7.87
N LEU A 11 -4.05 11.93 -9.17
CA LEU A 11 -3.58 12.94 -10.13
C LEU A 11 -3.73 14.38 -9.62
N SER A 12 -4.83 14.69 -8.93
CA SER A 12 -5.08 16.02 -8.34
C SER A 12 -4.03 16.39 -7.29
N ARG A 13 -3.54 15.41 -6.53
CA ARG A 13 -2.54 15.60 -5.49
C ARG A 13 -1.14 15.73 -6.11
N CYS A 14 -0.83 14.98 -7.17
CA CYS A 14 0.39 15.18 -7.96
C CYS A 14 0.42 16.58 -8.60
N ARG A 15 -0.71 17.04 -9.15
CA ARG A 15 -0.87 18.40 -9.70
C ARG A 15 -0.65 19.49 -8.65
N TRP A 16 -1.17 19.30 -7.44
CA TRP A 16 -0.94 20.25 -6.36
C TRP A 16 0.55 20.36 -5.98
N TRP A 17 1.23 19.22 -5.80
CA TRP A 17 2.64 19.22 -5.40
C TRP A 17 3.61 19.76 -6.44
N GLY A 18 3.32 19.58 -7.73
CA GLY A 18 4.18 20.12 -8.79
C GLY A 18 3.92 21.57 -9.16
N GLY A 19 3.05 22.28 -8.41
CA GLY A 19 2.75 23.71 -8.67
C GLY A 19 2.05 23.97 -10.00
N TRP A 20 1.24 23.02 -10.48
CA TRP A 20 0.61 23.10 -11.80
C TRP A 20 -0.58 24.05 -11.79
N ALA A 21 -0.73 24.86 -12.84
CA ALA A 21 -1.82 25.83 -12.95
C ALA A 21 -3.16 25.14 -13.30
N GLU A 22 -4.25 25.68 -12.75
CA GLU A 22 -5.59 25.20 -13.05
C GLU A 22 -5.93 25.51 -14.52
N GLY A 23 -6.02 24.47 -15.36
CA GLY A 23 -6.28 24.60 -16.80
C GLY A 23 -5.23 23.95 -17.71
N GLU A 24 -4.08 23.50 -17.19
CA GLU A 24 -3.11 22.78 -18.01
C GLU A 24 -3.62 21.39 -18.45
N ASN A 25 -3.42 21.09 -19.73
CA ASN A 25 -3.84 19.82 -20.33
C ASN A 25 -3.09 18.63 -19.70
N VAL A 26 -3.82 17.53 -19.48
CA VAL A 26 -3.26 16.24 -19.03
C VAL A 26 -2.16 15.75 -19.98
N ASP A 27 -2.23 16.08 -21.28
CA ASP A 27 -1.21 15.72 -22.26
C ASP A 27 0.15 16.38 -21.96
N THR A 28 0.14 17.61 -21.45
CA THR A 28 1.35 18.31 -21.03
C THR A 28 1.98 17.61 -19.83
N LEU A 29 1.16 17.17 -18.87
CA LEU A 29 1.62 16.39 -17.72
C LEU A 29 2.24 15.05 -18.15
N MET A 30 1.57 14.33 -19.05
CA MET A 30 2.10 13.08 -19.61
C MET A 30 3.43 13.32 -20.34
N LYS A 31 3.55 14.40 -21.09
CA LYS A 31 4.80 14.77 -21.77
C LYS A 31 5.94 15.03 -20.77
N TYR A 32 5.70 15.79 -19.70
CA TYR A 32 6.73 16.02 -18.68
C TYR A 32 7.14 14.75 -17.93
N LEU A 33 6.20 13.84 -17.65
CA LEU A 33 6.50 12.53 -17.07
C LEU A 33 7.37 11.69 -18.01
N LEU A 34 7.04 11.66 -19.30
CA LEU A 34 7.83 10.98 -20.33
C LEU A 34 9.22 11.58 -20.48
N ASP A 35 9.34 12.91 -20.56
CA ASP A 35 10.63 13.61 -20.64
C ASP A 35 11.48 13.35 -19.39
N SER A 36 10.87 13.27 -18.20
CA SER A 36 11.57 12.94 -16.95
C SER A 36 12.07 11.50 -16.94
N LEU A 37 11.25 10.54 -17.39
CA LEU A 37 11.67 9.14 -17.52
C LEU A 37 12.81 9.00 -18.54
N GLN A 38 12.67 9.66 -19.69
CA GLN A 38 13.68 9.63 -20.73
C GLN A 38 14.98 10.32 -20.29
N ARG A 39 14.89 11.38 -19.47
CA ARG A 39 16.06 12.00 -18.83
C ARG A 39 16.72 11.06 -17.82
N ALA A 40 15.95 10.30 -17.05
CA ALA A 40 16.49 9.32 -16.12
C ALA A 40 17.25 8.22 -16.89
N GLU A 41 16.65 7.64 -17.94
CA GLU A 41 17.25 6.63 -18.80
C GLU A 41 18.54 7.11 -19.49
N THR A 42 18.55 8.35 -19.98
CA THR A 42 19.73 8.92 -20.69
C THR A 42 20.82 9.44 -19.76
N SER A 43 20.50 9.74 -18.49
CA SER A 43 21.49 10.26 -17.56
C SER A 43 22.52 9.23 -17.10
N HIS A 44 22.21 7.93 -17.20
CA HIS A 44 23.02 6.82 -16.70
C HIS A 44 23.56 7.03 -15.27
N ALA A 45 22.95 7.91 -14.47
CA ALA A 45 23.41 8.22 -13.12
C ALA A 45 23.29 7.01 -12.18
N ASP A 46 22.33 6.12 -12.49
CA ASP A 46 22.16 4.77 -11.94
C ASP A 46 23.43 3.92 -12.08
N ALA A 47 24.11 3.99 -13.22
CA ALA A 47 25.26 3.12 -13.53
C ALA A 47 26.49 3.40 -12.65
N LEU A 48 26.47 4.50 -11.89
CA LEU A 48 27.50 4.84 -10.91
C LEU A 48 27.13 4.46 -9.47
N ASN A 49 25.95 3.90 -9.22
CA ASN A 49 25.56 3.44 -7.91
C ASN A 49 25.96 1.95 -7.75
N PRO A 50 26.97 1.61 -6.92
CA PRO A 50 27.53 0.24 -6.84
C PRO A 50 26.61 -0.78 -6.15
N VAL A 51 25.32 -0.48 -5.98
CA VAL A 51 24.36 -1.40 -5.38
C VAL A 51 23.84 -2.33 -6.49
N PHE A 52 24.45 -3.51 -6.58
CA PHE A 52 23.93 -4.61 -7.40
C PHE A 52 22.57 -5.06 -6.82
N LEU A 53 21.49 -4.50 -7.34
CA LEU A 53 20.17 -5.07 -7.13
C LEU A 53 19.97 -6.18 -8.17
N PRO A 54 19.49 -7.38 -7.76
CA PRO A 54 19.15 -8.44 -8.69
C PRO A 54 18.02 -7.95 -9.61
N MET A 55 18.36 -7.65 -10.88
CA MET A 55 17.43 -7.07 -11.86
C MET A 55 16.24 -7.98 -12.23
N ASP A 56 16.30 -9.27 -11.90
CA ASP A 56 15.38 -10.25 -12.46
C ASP A 56 14.02 -10.37 -11.72
N GLU A 57 13.85 -9.72 -10.56
CA GLU A 57 12.65 -9.93 -9.74
C GLU A 57 11.81 -8.68 -9.47
N SER A 58 12.30 -7.46 -9.74
CA SER A 58 11.59 -6.23 -9.33
C SER A 58 11.78 -5.05 -10.27
N TYR A 59 10.86 -4.91 -11.22
CA TYR A 59 10.72 -3.69 -12.03
C TYR A 59 10.17 -2.57 -11.13
N MET A 60 11.00 -1.58 -10.78
CA MET A 60 10.71 -0.39 -9.93
C MET A 60 10.98 -0.49 -8.42
N GLY A 61 11.65 -1.54 -7.93
CA GLY A 61 12.00 -1.61 -6.50
C GLY A 61 10.79 -1.73 -5.57
N GLU A 62 9.59 -2.04 -6.10
CA GLU A 62 8.40 -2.32 -5.28
C GLU A 62 8.61 -3.57 -4.43
N ASP A 63 9.38 -4.53 -4.92
CA ASP A 63 9.68 -5.76 -4.18
C ASP A 63 10.57 -5.51 -2.96
N ASP A 64 11.41 -4.46 -2.96
CA ASP A 64 12.27 -4.09 -1.82
C ASP A 64 11.45 -3.70 -0.58
N LEU A 65 10.22 -3.20 -0.78
CA LEU A 65 9.27 -2.88 0.29
C LEU A 65 8.41 -4.07 0.73
N LEU A 66 8.39 -5.15 -0.07
CA LEU A 66 7.66 -6.38 0.22
C LEU A 66 8.59 -7.52 0.64
N GLN A 67 9.90 -7.37 0.47
CA GLN A 67 10.86 -8.33 0.94
C GLN A 67 10.68 -8.51 2.44
N VAL A 68 10.39 -9.76 2.80
CA VAL A 68 10.38 -10.17 4.20
C VAL A 68 11.76 -9.86 4.74
N PRO A 69 11.89 -9.01 5.78
CA PRO A 69 13.19 -8.60 6.26
C PRO A 69 14.03 -9.82 6.55
N THR A 70 15.28 -9.79 6.10
CA THR A 70 16.17 -10.93 6.24
C THR A 70 16.40 -11.21 7.72
N LYS A 71 16.73 -12.46 8.06
CA LYS A 71 17.01 -12.85 9.45
C LYS A 71 18.15 -12.01 10.06
N ALA A 72 19.09 -11.53 9.25
CA ALA A 72 20.17 -10.65 9.70
C ALA A 72 19.66 -9.27 10.10
N GLU A 73 18.78 -8.68 9.29
CA GLU A 73 18.15 -7.38 9.59
C GLU A 73 17.29 -7.44 10.84
N PHE A 74 16.51 -8.53 11.02
CA PHE A 74 15.77 -8.73 12.26
C PHE A 74 16.69 -8.78 13.49
N ARG A 75 17.84 -9.45 13.40
CA ARG A 75 18.81 -9.50 14.50
C ARG A 75 19.36 -8.11 14.83
N LEU A 76 19.72 -7.34 13.82
CA LEU A 76 20.19 -5.96 14.01
C LEU A 76 19.09 -5.08 14.62
N PHE A 77 17.85 -5.25 14.18
CA PHE A 77 16.71 -4.53 14.73
C PHE A 77 16.49 -4.84 16.21
N PHE A 78 16.51 -6.12 16.60
CA PHE A 78 16.38 -6.52 18.01
C PHE A 78 17.56 -6.03 18.86
N GLN A 79 18.80 -6.11 18.36
CA GLN A 79 19.96 -5.54 19.05
C GLN A 79 19.83 -4.04 19.27
N THR A 80 19.40 -3.30 18.25
CA THR A 80 19.19 -1.85 18.36
C THR A 80 18.09 -1.52 19.36
N LEU A 81 17.02 -2.34 19.43
CA LEU A 81 15.98 -2.18 20.43
C LEU A 81 16.51 -2.45 21.83
N ASP A 82 17.23 -3.54 22.05
CA ASP A 82 17.80 -3.89 23.36
C ASP A 82 18.77 -2.80 23.84
N GLU A 83 19.63 -2.28 22.97
CA GLU A 83 20.54 -1.17 23.27
C GLU A 83 19.79 0.10 23.68
N LYS A 84 18.73 0.48 22.93
CA LYS A 84 17.91 1.64 23.29
C LYS A 84 17.16 1.44 24.60
N LEU A 85 16.71 0.23 24.88
CA LEU A 85 16.00 -0.10 26.11
C LEU A 85 16.95 -0.01 27.31
N ALA A 86 18.15 -0.58 27.19
CA ALA A 86 19.22 -0.44 28.18
C ALA A 86 19.63 1.03 28.39
N GLN A 87 19.72 1.82 27.31
CA GLN A 87 20.00 3.25 27.39
C GLN A 87 18.88 4.01 28.12
N SER A 88 17.62 3.69 27.86
CA SER A 88 16.49 4.33 28.53
C SER A 88 16.45 4.03 30.04
N PHE A 89 16.77 2.80 30.44
CA PHE A 89 16.82 2.43 31.85
C PHE A 89 18.00 3.07 32.58
N SER A 90 19.17 3.16 31.96
CA SER A 90 20.31 3.85 32.58
C SER A 90 20.03 5.35 32.77
N GLN A 91 19.38 6.01 31.81
CA GLN A 91 18.93 7.40 31.97
C GLN A 91 17.93 7.56 33.11
N LEU A 92 16.98 6.62 33.24
CA LEU A 92 15.99 6.65 34.32
C LEU A 92 16.63 6.47 35.69
N ALA A 93 17.61 5.56 35.80
CA ALA A 93 18.37 5.34 37.03
C ALA A 93 19.14 6.60 37.45
N VAL A 94 19.88 7.22 36.54
CA VAL A 94 20.61 8.48 36.81
C VAL A 94 19.63 9.60 37.19
N SER A 95 18.49 9.71 36.51
CA SER A 95 17.48 10.72 36.85
C SER A 95 16.85 10.49 38.23
N ALA A 96 16.64 9.23 38.61
CA ALA A 96 16.14 8.88 39.94
C ALA A 96 17.16 9.22 41.04
N GLU A 97 18.43 8.90 40.83
CA GLU A 97 19.51 9.25 41.76
C GLU A 97 19.66 10.76 41.95
N GLN A 98 19.60 11.53 40.85
CA GLN A 98 19.64 13.00 40.91
C GLN A 98 18.47 13.57 41.73
N LYS A 99 17.25 13.07 41.51
CA LYS A 99 16.07 13.52 42.28
C LYS A 99 16.20 13.19 43.77
N ILE A 100 16.78 12.04 44.12
CA ILE A 100 17.02 11.67 45.52
C ILE A 100 18.05 12.63 46.15
N LEU A 101 19.14 12.94 45.45
CA LEU A 101 20.14 13.89 45.91
C LEU A 101 19.59 15.32 46.05
N ASP A 102 18.73 15.76 45.13
CA ASP A 102 18.06 17.05 45.20
C ASP A 102 17.12 17.14 46.42
N VAL A 103 16.37 16.07 46.71
CA VAL A 103 15.52 16.01 47.91
C VAL A 103 16.38 16.05 49.18
N LEU A 104 17.45 15.25 49.25
CA LEU A 104 18.34 15.22 50.43
C LEU A 104 19.06 16.55 50.67
N THR A 105 19.47 17.24 49.60
CA THR A 105 20.11 18.56 49.72
C THR A 105 19.11 19.66 50.10
N SER A 106 17.87 19.60 49.62
CA SER A 106 16.81 20.54 50.00
C SER A 106 16.41 20.45 51.48
N PHE A 107 16.57 19.27 52.10
CA PHE A 107 16.23 19.03 53.50
C PHE A 107 17.32 19.42 54.49
N ARG A 108 18.44 20.01 54.07
CA ARG A 108 19.50 20.43 54.99
C ARG A 108 18.97 21.55 55.89
N PRO A 109 18.70 21.30 57.18
CA PRO A 109 18.15 22.34 58.06
C PRO A 109 19.23 23.41 58.27
N ALA A 110 18.82 24.67 58.18
CA ALA A 110 19.64 25.83 58.51
C ALA A 110 19.86 25.92 60.03
N THR A 111 20.53 24.94 60.62
CA THR A 111 20.99 25.00 62.00
C THR A 111 22.47 25.39 62.02
N THR A 112 22.73 26.65 61.66
CA THR A 112 23.92 27.35 62.15
C THR A 112 23.53 27.97 63.50
N ALA A 113 23.31 27.10 64.50
CA ALA A 113 23.40 27.53 65.88
C ALA A 113 24.89 27.44 66.24
N THR A 114 25.54 28.59 66.32
CA THR A 114 26.86 28.80 66.88
C THR A 114 26.94 28.18 68.27
N ILE A 115 27.38 26.93 68.36
CA ILE A 115 27.70 26.28 69.62
C ILE A 115 29.06 26.81 70.05
N ALA A 116 29.05 27.61 71.11
CA ALA A 116 30.25 28.06 71.81
C ALA A 116 31.08 26.84 72.29
N PRO A 117 32.41 26.97 72.36
CA PRO A 117 33.29 25.88 72.75
C PRO A 117 33.05 25.53 74.22
N TYR A 118 32.47 24.35 74.49
CA TYR A 118 32.40 23.78 75.83
C TYR A 118 33.60 22.86 76.03
N GLU A 119 34.40 23.22 77.03
CA GLU A 119 35.62 22.54 77.45
C GLU A 119 35.36 21.09 77.87
N ALA A 120 36.38 20.27 77.63
CA ALA A 120 36.43 18.85 77.85
C ALA A 120 36.18 18.44 79.30
N HIS A 121 35.49 17.31 79.48
CA HIS A 121 35.66 16.48 80.67
C HIS A 121 35.77 15.01 80.23
N PRO A 122 36.82 14.28 80.64
CA PRO A 122 36.96 12.85 80.40
C PRO A 122 36.22 12.06 81.50
N ASP A 123 36.10 10.75 81.26
CA ASP A 123 35.60 9.69 82.15
C ASP A 123 34.11 9.35 82.06
N ARG A 124 33.80 8.33 81.25
CA ARG A 124 33.36 7.05 81.82
C ARG A 124 33.31 5.91 80.79
N VAL A 125 34.09 4.90 81.11
CA VAL A 125 34.09 3.55 80.54
C VAL A 125 32.72 2.89 80.82
N SER A 126 32.13 2.23 79.83
CA SER A 126 31.47 0.94 80.06
C SER A 126 31.32 0.15 78.77
N ALA A 127 32.10 -0.92 78.69
CA ALA A 127 31.93 -2.02 77.76
C ALA A 127 30.62 -2.77 78.06
N VAL A 128 29.85 -3.13 77.02
CA VAL A 128 28.97 -4.32 77.01
C VAL A 128 28.89 -4.86 75.59
N ASP A 129 29.45 -6.06 75.46
CA ASP A 129 29.08 -7.22 74.64
C ASP A 129 28.92 -7.12 73.12
N ALA A 130 29.96 -7.64 72.47
CA ALA A 130 29.87 -8.45 71.28
C ALA A 130 29.13 -9.77 71.57
N HIS A 131 28.04 -10.05 70.86
CA HIS A 131 27.69 -11.42 70.52
C HIS A 131 26.87 -11.51 69.22
N ARG A 132 27.39 -12.38 68.35
CA ARG A 132 26.66 -13.30 67.48
C ARG A 132 26.31 -12.82 66.07
N ALA A 133 27.33 -12.97 65.22
CA ALA A 133 27.21 -13.28 63.80
C ALA A 133 26.50 -14.64 63.56
N ASP A 134 26.13 -14.82 62.30
CA ASP A 134 25.62 -16.02 61.64
C ASP A 134 24.17 -16.43 61.94
N MET A 135 23.26 -16.09 61.02
CA MET A 135 22.35 -17.06 60.40
C MET A 135 21.51 -16.41 59.27
N PHE A 136 21.31 -17.19 58.21
CA PHE A 136 20.40 -17.01 57.06
C PHE A 136 20.91 -16.29 55.80
N LEU A 137 21.83 -16.96 55.10
CA LEU A 137 21.75 -17.12 53.64
C LEU A 137 20.86 -18.35 53.38
N GLN A 138 19.66 -18.15 52.84
CA GLN A 138 18.89 -19.23 52.22
C GLN A 138 18.40 -18.80 50.83
N ASP A 139 19.03 -19.49 49.89
CA ASP A 139 18.81 -19.62 48.47
C ASP A 139 17.33 -19.82 48.12
N ALA A 140 16.82 -19.03 47.17
CA ALA A 140 15.49 -19.19 46.60
C ALA A 140 15.60 -19.16 45.07
N SER A 141 16.14 -20.25 44.51
CA SER A 141 15.99 -20.59 43.10
C SER A 141 14.66 -21.34 42.87
N PRO A 142 13.75 -20.85 42.02
CA PRO A 142 12.61 -21.63 41.60
C PRO A 142 13.03 -22.60 40.47
N HIS A 143 13.20 -23.87 40.84
CA HIS A 143 13.23 -24.98 39.90
C HIS A 143 11.86 -25.13 39.23
N TYR A 144 11.77 -24.88 37.92
CA TYR A 144 10.66 -25.34 37.10
C TYR A 144 10.91 -26.79 36.69
N THR A 145 10.20 -27.72 37.33
CA THR A 145 10.15 -29.13 36.92
C THR A 145 9.08 -29.30 35.84
N LEU A 146 9.50 -29.64 34.63
CA LEU A 146 8.65 -30.10 33.55
C LEU A 146 7.96 -31.42 33.95
N PRO A 147 6.62 -31.54 33.84
CA PRO A 147 5.99 -32.85 33.85
C PRO A 147 6.18 -33.50 32.47
N SER A 148 7.00 -34.55 32.46
CA SER A 148 7.02 -35.56 31.41
C SER A 148 5.66 -36.25 31.39
N GLN A 149 4.89 -36.05 30.32
CA GLN A 149 3.64 -36.75 30.07
C GLN A 149 3.81 -37.58 28.80
N ASP A 150 4.52 -38.70 28.96
CA ASP A 150 4.32 -39.87 28.12
C ASP A 150 2.92 -40.40 28.40
N MET A 151 2.05 -40.39 27.39
CA MET A 151 0.97 -41.35 27.13
C MET A 151 -0.10 -40.72 26.24
N TYR A 152 0.05 -40.87 24.92
CA TYR A 152 -1.11 -41.16 24.08
C TYR A 152 -0.79 -42.31 23.14
N HIS A 153 -1.67 -43.29 23.23
CA HIS A 153 -1.67 -44.54 22.50
C HIS A 153 -1.94 -44.35 21.00
N GLY A 154 -1.49 -45.36 20.26
CA GLY A 154 -1.54 -45.49 18.81
C GLY A 154 -2.85 -45.12 18.11
N LEU A 155 -2.66 -44.63 16.89
CA LEU A 155 -3.64 -44.74 15.82
C LEU A 155 -3.00 -45.42 14.61
N PRO A 156 -3.79 -46.19 13.85
CA PRO A 156 -3.30 -47.23 12.95
C PRO A 156 -2.81 -46.68 11.60
N ALA A 157 -1.90 -47.45 11.01
CA ALA A 157 -1.37 -47.29 9.67
C ALA A 157 -2.47 -47.04 8.62
N THR A 158 -2.47 -45.87 8.00
CA THR A 158 -3.19 -45.63 6.75
C THR A 158 -2.31 -46.07 5.57
N THR A 159 -2.80 -47.12 4.94
CA THR A 159 -2.41 -47.75 3.69
C THR A 159 -1.87 -46.78 2.63
N SER A 160 -0.61 -46.97 2.25
CA SER A 160 -0.03 -46.42 1.02
C SER A 160 -0.75 -47.00 -0.19
N LEU A 161 -1.41 -46.14 -0.98
CA LEU A 161 -1.92 -46.50 -2.29
C LEU A 161 -0.76 -46.44 -3.32
N PRO A 162 -0.65 -47.40 -4.24
CA PRO A 162 0.33 -47.34 -5.32
C PRO A 162 -0.15 -46.36 -6.40
N THR A 163 0.55 -45.23 -6.54
CA THR A 163 0.44 -44.37 -7.71
C THR A 163 1.11 -45.06 -8.90
N THR A 164 0.33 -45.84 -9.65
CA THR A 164 0.75 -46.37 -10.95
C THR A 164 0.73 -45.22 -11.96
N TYR A 165 1.92 -44.71 -12.29
CA TYR A 165 2.13 -43.88 -13.47
C TYR A 165 1.90 -44.73 -14.73
N ILE A 166 0.81 -44.47 -15.44
CA ILE A 166 0.58 -44.96 -16.81
C ILE A 166 1.02 -43.84 -17.76
N LEU A 167 2.18 -44.03 -18.38
CA LEU A 167 2.64 -43.28 -19.55
C LEU A 167 1.84 -43.70 -20.80
N PRO A 168 1.25 -42.77 -21.57
CA PRO A 168 0.84 -43.07 -22.93
C PRO A 168 2.03 -42.94 -23.90
N PRO A 169 2.20 -43.90 -24.84
CA PRO A 169 3.22 -43.84 -25.88
C PRO A 169 2.62 -43.20 -27.14
N HIS A 170 3.05 -42.00 -27.51
CA HIS A 170 2.86 -41.51 -28.87
C HIS A 170 4.14 -40.86 -29.37
N GLY A 171 4.84 -41.63 -30.20
CA GLY A 171 5.90 -41.13 -31.05
C GLY A 171 5.33 -40.26 -32.17
N THR A 172 6.02 -39.17 -32.44
CA THR A 172 5.94 -38.48 -33.73
C THR A 172 7.37 -38.18 -34.20
N PRO A 173 7.66 -38.42 -35.48
CA PRO A 173 9.02 -38.37 -36.01
C PRO A 173 9.54 -36.94 -36.15
N PHE A 174 10.84 -36.82 -35.83
CA PHE A 174 11.69 -35.67 -36.10
C PHE A 174 11.58 -35.22 -37.56
N SER A 175 11.22 -33.95 -37.78
CA SER A 175 11.53 -33.24 -39.01
C SER A 175 12.62 -32.22 -38.72
N ASN A 176 13.78 -32.45 -39.32
CA ASN A 176 14.94 -31.57 -39.33
C ASN A 176 14.57 -30.21 -39.93
N VAL A 177 14.57 -29.16 -39.13
CA VAL A 177 14.60 -27.78 -39.62
C VAL A 177 16.04 -27.29 -39.53
N ALA A 178 16.63 -27.05 -40.69
CA ALA A 178 17.97 -26.54 -40.87
C ALA A 178 18.16 -25.19 -40.17
N LEU A 179 19.21 -25.10 -39.36
CA LEU A 179 19.72 -23.84 -38.81
C LEU A 179 20.23 -22.96 -39.95
N GLN A 180 19.57 -21.82 -40.18
CA GLN A 180 20.15 -20.74 -40.97
C GLN A 180 21.12 -19.91 -40.09
N PRO A 181 22.30 -19.52 -40.62
CA PRO A 181 23.25 -18.71 -39.88
C PRO A 181 22.79 -17.23 -39.82
N LEU A 182 22.85 -16.66 -38.61
CA LEU A 182 22.64 -15.24 -38.34
C LEU A 182 23.68 -14.36 -39.06
N PRO A 183 23.31 -13.18 -39.58
CA PRO A 183 24.24 -12.25 -40.20
C PRO A 183 25.15 -11.57 -39.16
N ARG A 184 26.46 -11.60 -39.44
CA ARG A 184 27.52 -10.90 -38.71
C ARG A 184 27.24 -9.39 -38.64
N CYS A 185 27.13 -8.86 -37.43
CA CYS A 185 27.16 -7.42 -37.19
C CYS A 185 28.60 -6.89 -37.28
N HIS A 186 28.82 -5.87 -38.11
CA HIS A 186 30.09 -5.16 -38.25
C HIS A 186 30.33 -4.21 -37.06
N PRO A 187 31.58 -4.07 -36.57
CA PRO A 187 31.92 -3.09 -35.55
C PRO A 187 31.98 -1.68 -36.17
N ARG A 188 31.29 -0.73 -35.52
CA ARG A 188 31.33 0.70 -35.87
C ARG A 188 32.49 1.37 -35.12
N PRO A 189 33.27 2.27 -35.77
CA PRO A 189 34.44 2.87 -35.13
C PRO A 189 34.04 3.92 -34.07
N SER A 190 34.56 3.74 -32.86
CA SER A 190 34.44 4.69 -31.75
C SER A 190 35.31 5.93 -32.00
N THR A 191 34.67 7.09 -32.14
CA THR A 191 35.37 8.38 -32.13
C THR A 191 35.42 8.89 -30.69
N VAL A 192 36.57 8.76 -30.04
CA VAL A 192 36.83 9.30 -28.70
C VAL A 192 36.95 10.82 -28.82
N ARG A 193 35.97 11.56 -28.31
CA ARG A 193 36.02 13.02 -28.17
C ARG A 193 36.36 13.35 -26.72
N HIS A 194 37.64 13.62 -26.45
CA HIS A 194 38.10 14.19 -25.18
C HIS A 194 37.47 15.58 -25.00
N SER A 195 36.56 15.72 -24.03
CA SER A 195 36.07 17.03 -23.59
C SER A 195 36.70 17.32 -22.23
N GLN A 196 37.58 18.31 -22.20
CA GLN A 196 38.17 18.85 -20.98
C GLN A 196 37.07 19.57 -20.18
N MET A 197 36.86 19.18 -18.93
CA MET A 197 36.00 19.92 -18.00
C MET A 197 36.79 21.09 -17.40
N LEU A 198 36.38 22.31 -17.73
CA LEU A 198 36.78 23.53 -17.02
C LEU A 198 35.97 23.61 -15.71
N ALA A 199 36.69 23.68 -14.60
CA ALA A 199 36.13 23.88 -13.27
C ALA A 199 35.55 25.31 -13.14
N LEU A 200 34.27 25.39 -12.78
CA LEU A 200 33.60 26.64 -12.39
C LEU A 200 33.85 26.95 -10.90
N PRO A 201 34.10 28.21 -10.53
CA PRO A 201 34.27 28.61 -9.14
C PRO A 201 32.92 28.64 -8.37
N PRO A 202 32.95 28.48 -7.04
CA PRO A 202 31.74 28.44 -6.21
C PRO A 202 31.09 29.84 -6.07
N PRO A 203 29.74 29.90 -5.95
CA PRO A 203 29.03 31.16 -5.77
C PRO A 203 29.17 31.73 -4.33
N PRO A 204 29.08 33.06 -4.16
CA PRO A 204 29.21 33.70 -2.86
C PRO A 204 27.98 33.49 -1.96
N THR A 205 28.24 33.16 -0.70
CA THR A 205 27.28 33.05 0.40
C THR A 205 26.55 34.38 0.62
N ARG A 206 25.25 34.43 0.31
CA ARG A 206 24.37 35.54 0.72
C ARG A 206 23.91 35.35 2.16
N LEU A 207 24.36 36.24 3.04
CA LEU A 207 23.77 36.46 4.37
C LEU A 207 22.39 37.13 4.19
N GLY A 208 21.33 36.45 4.61
CA GLY A 208 19.97 36.99 4.65
C GLY A 208 19.72 37.84 5.90
N PRO A 209 18.78 38.80 5.85
CA PRO A 209 18.50 39.72 6.96
C PRO A 209 17.64 39.09 8.05
N ALA A 210 17.82 39.62 9.27
CA ALA A 210 17.13 39.24 10.49
C ALA A 210 15.60 39.30 10.39
N HIS A 211 14.95 38.22 10.81
CA HIS A 211 13.50 38.12 10.96
C HIS A 211 13.01 38.89 12.18
N VAL A 212 11.97 39.69 11.97
CA VAL A 212 11.15 40.39 12.98
C VAL A 212 10.16 39.38 13.59
N PRO A 213 9.84 39.41 14.90
CA PRO A 213 8.92 38.46 15.51
C PRO A 213 7.47 38.82 15.18
N VAL A 214 6.73 37.88 14.57
CA VAL A 214 5.29 37.96 14.32
C VAL A 214 4.54 37.32 15.49
N ALA A 215 3.52 38.03 15.97
CA ALA A 215 2.68 37.68 17.10
C ALA A 215 1.92 36.36 16.91
N SER A 216 1.80 35.64 18.02
CA SER A 216 1.10 34.36 18.19
C SER A 216 -0.41 34.54 18.02
N LEU A 217 -0.99 33.91 17.01
CA LEU A 217 -2.42 33.70 16.86
C LEU A 217 -2.76 32.28 17.33
N GLU A 218 -3.63 32.21 18.33
CA GLU A 218 -4.18 30.99 18.92
C GLU A 218 -4.90 30.16 17.85
N GLY A 219 -4.32 29.00 17.52
CA GLY A 219 -4.95 28.00 16.66
C GLY A 219 -5.76 27.02 17.49
N GLU A 220 -7.07 26.98 17.26
CA GLU A 220 -7.99 25.94 17.75
C GLU A 220 -7.43 24.54 17.46
N GLN A 221 -7.17 23.81 18.53
CA GLN A 221 -6.80 22.40 18.47
C GLN A 221 -8.01 21.58 18.04
N ILE A 222 -8.11 21.28 16.75
CA ILE A 222 -8.97 20.20 16.26
C ILE A 222 -8.36 18.88 16.77
N THR A 223 -8.88 18.40 17.90
CA THR A 223 -8.57 17.10 18.46
C THR A 223 -9.03 16.03 17.47
N LYS A 224 -8.07 15.49 16.71
CA LYS A 224 -8.27 14.28 15.90
C LYS A 224 -8.47 13.10 16.85
N THR A 225 -9.72 12.86 17.22
CA THR A 225 -10.15 11.65 17.88
C THR A 225 -9.85 10.47 16.95
N SER A 226 -8.91 9.61 17.36
CA SER A 226 -8.62 8.36 16.69
C SER A 226 -9.81 7.40 16.89
N SER A 227 -10.87 7.59 16.11
CA SER A 227 -11.98 6.64 16.11
C SER A 227 -11.50 5.35 15.48
N SER A 228 -11.44 4.29 16.28
CA SER A 228 -11.37 2.92 15.78
C SER A 228 -12.38 2.73 14.63
N PRO A 229 -12.04 2.00 13.56
CA PRO A 229 -12.95 1.76 12.46
C PRO A 229 -14.30 1.26 13.01
N PRO A 230 -15.44 1.86 12.61
CA PRO A 230 -16.74 1.48 13.13
C PRO A 230 -16.93 -0.02 12.92
N VAL A 231 -17.16 -0.73 14.02
CA VAL A 231 -17.48 -2.16 13.99
C VAL A 231 -18.67 -2.34 13.05
N PRO A 232 -18.61 -3.27 12.07
CA PRO A 232 -19.72 -3.55 11.19
C PRO A 232 -20.99 -3.76 12.02
N GLN A 233 -22.08 -3.06 11.66
CA GLN A 233 -23.38 -3.37 12.24
C GLN A 233 -23.65 -4.87 12.04
N ALA A 234 -23.74 -5.60 13.15
CA ALA A 234 -23.91 -7.04 13.13
C ALA A 234 -25.17 -7.39 12.33
N GLY A 235 -25.00 -8.15 11.25
CA GLY A 235 -26.11 -8.65 10.42
C GLY A 235 -26.13 -8.21 8.95
N VAL A 236 -25.27 -7.29 8.52
CA VAL A 236 -25.24 -6.84 7.10
C VAL A 236 -24.08 -7.50 6.35
N GLU A 237 -24.20 -8.80 6.07
CA GLU A 237 -23.26 -9.54 5.23
C GLU A 237 -23.93 -9.94 3.91
N ILE A 238 -23.25 -9.76 2.78
CA ILE A 238 -23.76 -10.19 1.47
C ILE A 238 -23.63 -11.71 1.38
N PRO A 239 -24.73 -12.49 1.28
CA PRO A 239 -24.63 -13.93 1.30
C PRO A 239 -23.83 -14.48 0.11
N SER A 240 -22.97 -15.45 0.36
CA SER A 240 -22.24 -16.14 -0.70
C SER A 240 -23.21 -16.89 -1.61
N VAL A 241 -23.06 -16.74 -2.93
CA VAL A 241 -23.89 -17.44 -3.93
C VAL A 241 -23.39 -18.86 -4.25
N GLY A 242 -22.25 -19.26 -3.68
CA GLY A 242 -21.59 -20.53 -3.99
C GLY A 242 -20.92 -20.56 -5.37
N ARG A 243 -20.37 -21.73 -5.73
CA ARG A 243 -19.86 -22.03 -7.07
C ARG A 243 -20.79 -23.05 -7.72
N GLY A 244 -21.05 -22.90 -9.02
CA GLY A 244 -21.81 -23.86 -9.82
C GLY A 244 -22.90 -23.23 -10.69
N PRO A 245 -23.66 -24.07 -11.41
CA PRO A 245 -24.81 -23.66 -12.21
C PRO A 245 -25.82 -22.86 -11.36
N GLY A 246 -26.42 -21.81 -11.92
CA GLY A 246 -27.36 -20.94 -11.22
C GLY A 246 -26.74 -19.98 -10.19
N ALA A 247 -25.42 -19.97 -9.99
CA ALA A 247 -24.77 -18.99 -9.09
C ALA A 247 -24.97 -17.54 -9.55
N TRP A 248 -25.03 -17.32 -10.87
CA TRP A 248 -25.34 -16.01 -11.44
C TRP A 248 -26.80 -15.60 -11.20
N LEU A 249 -27.74 -16.55 -11.22
CA LEU A 249 -29.15 -16.28 -10.95
C LEU A 249 -29.35 -15.84 -9.50
N LYS A 250 -28.74 -16.56 -8.55
CA LYS A 250 -28.73 -16.16 -7.13
C LYS A 250 -28.14 -14.76 -6.96
N ALA A 251 -27.08 -14.44 -7.72
CA ALA A 251 -26.47 -13.12 -7.71
C ALA A 251 -27.42 -12.02 -8.24
N ALA A 252 -28.15 -12.30 -9.32
CA ALA A 252 -29.16 -11.40 -9.87
C ALA A 252 -30.35 -11.23 -8.91
N GLN A 253 -30.82 -12.31 -8.29
CA GLN A 253 -31.90 -12.29 -7.30
C GLN A 253 -31.52 -11.46 -6.06
N GLN A 254 -30.31 -11.63 -5.53
CA GLN A 254 -29.78 -10.78 -4.45
C GLN A 254 -29.81 -9.29 -4.82
N TRP A 255 -29.50 -8.95 -6.07
CA TRP A 255 -29.55 -7.57 -6.56
C TRP A 255 -30.97 -7.02 -6.65
N VAL A 256 -31.90 -7.79 -7.21
CA VAL A 256 -33.25 -7.32 -7.55
C VAL A 256 -34.22 -7.42 -6.38
N HIS A 257 -34.17 -8.54 -5.64
CA HIS A 257 -35.14 -8.91 -4.59
C HIS A 257 -34.53 -8.97 -3.19
N GLY A 258 -33.20 -9.03 -3.08
CA GLY A 258 -32.54 -9.22 -1.79
C GLY A 258 -32.65 -10.67 -1.32
N VAL A 259 -32.52 -10.88 -0.01
CA VAL A 259 -32.73 -12.19 0.63
C VAL A 259 -33.73 -12.01 1.77
N PRO A 260 -35.05 -12.06 1.48
CA PRO A 260 -36.09 -11.81 2.48
C PRO A 260 -35.99 -12.74 3.70
N ALA A 261 -35.56 -13.98 3.49
CA ALA A 261 -35.36 -14.97 4.56
C ALA A 261 -34.33 -14.54 5.61
N LEU A 262 -33.38 -13.66 5.24
CA LEU A 262 -32.36 -13.10 6.13
C LEU A 262 -32.67 -11.65 6.54
N GLY A 263 -33.82 -11.10 6.13
CA GLY A 263 -34.16 -9.68 6.32
C GLY A 263 -33.26 -8.73 5.53
N ILE A 264 -32.56 -9.22 4.50
CA ILE A 264 -31.63 -8.41 3.70
C ILE A 264 -32.40 -7.78 2.54
N PRO A 265 -32.49 -6.44 2.46
CA PRO A 265 -33.17 -5.76 1.36
C PRO A 265 -32.41 -5.94 0.04
N PRO A 266 -33.04 -5.68 -1.11
CA PRO A 266 -32.37 -5.73 -2.42
C PRO A 266 -31.08 -4.92 -2.42
N LEU A 267 -29.98 -5.49 -2.94
CA LEU A 267 -28.69 -4.81 -2.92
C LEU A 267 -28.70 -3.47 -3.66
N LYS A 268 -29.57 -3.29 -4.67
CA LYS A 268 -29.72 -2.02 -5.39
C LYS A 268 -30.25 -0.88 -4.51
N ASP A 269 -30.95 -1.21 -3.43
CA ASP A 269 -31.60 -0.27 -2.51
C ASP A 269 -30.75 -0.01 -1.24
N TRP A 270 -29.55 -0.61 -1.18
CA TRP A 270 -28.63 -0.38 -0.06
C TRP A 270 -28.10 1.04 -0.06
N ASP A 271 -28.04 1.65 1.13
CA ASP A 271 -27.42 2.96 1.29
C ASP A 271 -25.92 2.91 0.94
N ILE A 272 -25.42 4.03 0.45
CA ILE A 272 -24.02 4.26 0.07
C ILE A 272 -23.09 3.94 1.25
N GLY A 273 -23.52 4.25 2.49
CA GLY A 273 -22.76 3.94 3.70
C GLY A 273 -22.52 2.44 3.93
N MET A 274 -23.40 1.57 3.43
CA MET A 274 -23.31 0.12 3.65
C MET A 274 -22.27 -0.58 2.77
N HIS A 275 -21.92 0.01 1.62
CA HIS A 275 -20.99 -0.61 0.66
C HIS A 275 -19.78 0.27 0.30
N LYS A 276 -19.71 1.51 0.82
CA LYS A 276 -18.53 2.39 0.73
C LYS A 276 -17.86 2.56 2.11
N GLY A 277 -16.81 3.39 2.15
CA GLY A 277 -16.07 3.66 3.39
C GLY A 277 -15.30 2.42 3.90
N PRO A 278 -15.24 2.19 5.22
CA PRO A 278 -14.55 1.04 5.82
C PRO A 278 -15.06 -0.30 5.27
N MET A 279 -16.36 -0.40 5.00
CA MET A 279 -17.00 -1.63 4.50
C MET A 279 -16.65 -1.97 3.05
N ARG A 280 -16.08 -1.02 2.30
CA ARG A 280 -15.67 -1.20 0.91
C ARG A 280 -14.69 -2.37 0.76
N LEU A 281 -13.79 -2.55 1.72
CA LEU A 281 -12.76 -3.60 1.67
C LEU A 281 -13.37 -5.00 1.79
N LEU A 282 -14.42 -5.14 2.58
CA LEU A 282 -15.08 -6.43 2.83
C LEU A 282 -16.14 -6.73 1.75
N MET A 283 -17.06 -5.80 1.53
CA MET A 283 -18.28 -6.04 0.74
C MET A 283 -18.26 -5.35 -0.63
N GLY A 284 -17.37 -4.38 -0.84
CA GLY A 284 -17.37 -3.56 -2.05
C GLY A 284 -17.11 -4.37 -3.34
N SER A 285 -16.27 -5.41 -3.28
CA SER A 285 -16.05 -6.29 -4.43
C SER A 285 -17.31 -7.08 -4.77
N LEU A 286 -17.89 -7.78 -3.79
CA LEU A 286 -19.12 -8.58 -3.97
C LEU A 286 -20.28 -7.71 -4.44
N TYR A 287 -20.50 -6.55 -3.82
CA TYR A 287 -21.52 -5.59 -4.21
C TYR A 287 -21.39 -5.20 -5.69
N ASN A 288 -20.18 -4.83 -6.14
CA ASN A 288 -19.96 -4.46 -7.54
C ASN A 288 -20.15 -5.63 -8.51
N GLN A 289 -19.86 -6.87 -8.10
CA GLN A 289 -20.15 -8.06 -8.90
C GLN A 289 -21.66 -8.25 -9.05
N ARG A 290 -22.41 -8.22 -7.94
CA ARG A 290 -23.88 -8.34 -7.93
C ARG A 290 -24.54 -7.23 -8.72
N ARG A 291 -24.07 -6.00 -8.56
CA ARG A 291 -24.50 -4.84 -9.34
C ARG A 291 -24.39 -5.08 -10.83
N ARG A 292 -23.21 -5.48 -11.32
CA ARG A 292 -23.00 -5.69 -12.77
C ARG A 292 -23.88 -6.79 -13.33
N ILE A 293 -24.02 -7.90 -12.61
CA ILE A 293 -24.87 -9.03 -13.05
C ILE A 293 -26.34 -8.61 -13.02
N GLY A 294 -26.78 -7.97 -11.94
CA GLY A 294 -28.16 -7.54 -11.76
C GLY A 294 -28.59 -6.43 -12.71
N GLU A 295 -27.74 -5.43 -12.98
CA GLU A 295 -28.00 -4.40 -14.00
C GLU A 295 -28.14 -5.03 -15.40
N GLU A 296 -27.28 -5.99 -15.74
CA GLU A 296 -27.36 -6.70 -17.02
C GLU A 296 -28.61 -7.59 -17.12
N TYR A 297 -28.99 -8.23 -16.02
CA TYR A 297 -30.23 -9.01 -15.92
C TYR A 297 -31.48 -8.13 -16.09
N ILE A 298 -31.49 -6.96 -15.45
CA ILE A 298 -32.56 -5.96 -15.63
C ILE A 298 -32.59 -5.46 -17.09
N ARG A 299 -31.42 -5.21 -17.72
CA ARG A 299 -31.31 -4.81 -19.13
C ARG A 299 -31.96 -5.82 -20.08
N LEU A 300 -31.88 -7.11 -19.75
CA LEU A 300 -32.50 -8.20 -20.52
C LEU A 300 -33.97 -8.45 -20.14
N GLY A 301 -34.55 -7.60 -19.29
CA GLY A 301 -35.96 -7.65 -18.91
C GLY A 301 -36.26 -8.61 -17.76
N CYS A 302 -35.28 -8.90 -16.91
CA CYS A 302 -35.42 -9.87 -15.80
C CYS A 302 -35.90 -11.25 -16.27
N ASN A 303 -35.50 -11.66 -17.48
CA ASN A 303 -35.87 -12.95 -18.06
C ASN A 303 -34.64 -13.86 -18.07
N GLU A 304 -34.74 -14.98 -17.36
CA GLU A 304 -33.68 -15.97 -17.21
C GLU A 304 -33.27 -16.59 -18.55
N GLU A 305 -34.25 -17.02 -19.36
CA GLU A 305 -34.00 -17.61 -20.68
C GLU A 305 -33.26 -16.64 -21.62
N ARG A 306 -33.60 -15.35 -21.59
CA ARG A 306 -32.89 -14.33 -22.37
C ARG A 306 -31.47 -14.11 -21.88
N PHE A 307 -31.27 -14.17 -20.56
CA PHE A 307 -29.94 -14.04 -19.98
C PHE A 307 -29.06 -15.23 -20.37
N GLU A 308 -29.59 -16.45 -20.31
CA GLU A 308 -28.90 -17.66 -20.74
C GLU A 308 -28.65 -17.69 -22.24
N ALA A 309 -29.60 -17.25 -23.08
CA ALA A 309 -29.39 -17.18 -24.53
C ALA A 309 -28.25 -16.22 -24.91
N GLU A 310 -28.17 -15.08 -24.24
CA GLU A 310 -27.11 -14.09 -24.46
C GLU A 310 -25.76 -14.53 -23.87
N TYR A 311 -25.81 -15.20 -22.73
CA TYR A 311 -24.65 -15.69 -21.99
C TYR A 311 -24.71 -17.21 -21.86
N SER A 312 -24.65 -17.92 -22.98
CA SER A 312 -24.81 -19.38 -23.05
C SER A 312 -23.81 -20.20 -22.22
N ASP A 313 -22.71 -19.58 -21.79
CA ASP A 313 -21.73 -20.20 -20.88
C ASP A 313 -21.87 -19.74 -19.41
N ALA A 314 -22.90 -18.96 -19.06
CA ALA A 314 -23.09 -18.40 -17.72
C ALA A 314 -23.20 -19.50 -16.65
N ASP A 315 -23.83 -20.62 -17.00
CA ASP A 315 -24.09 -21.72 -16.08
C ASP A 315 -22.94 -22.71 -15.94
N ARG A 316 -22.04 -22.76 -16.93
CA ARG A 316 -20.88 -23.67 -16.94
C ARG A 316 -19.63 -23.04 -16.37
N ARG A 317 -19.58 -21.71 -16.25
CA ARG A 317 -18.37 -20.97 -15.87
C ARG A 317 -18.48 -20.30 -14.51
N THR A 318 -17.33 -19.90 -13.99
CA THR A 318 -17.24 -19.10 -12.77
C THR A 318 -17.86 -17.71 -12.99
N ILE A 319 -18.38 -17.11 -11.91
CA ILE A 319 -18.93 -15.73 -11.92
C ILE A 319 -17.94 -14.73 -12.54
N THR A 320 -16.65 -14.90 -12.31
CA THR A 320 -15.59 -14.05 -12.89
C THR A 320 -15.63 -14.07 -14.42
N ALA A 321 -15.74 -15.25 -15.04
CA ALA A 321 -15.79 -15.37 -16.50
C ALA A 321 -17.06 -14.72 -17.08
N LEU A 322 -18.19 -14.81 -16.39
CA LEU A 322 -19.42 -14.10 -16.75
C LEU A 322 -19.21 -12.57 -16.69
N LEU A 323 -18.64 -12.07 -15.60
CA LEU A 323 -18.37 -10.63 -15.43
C LEU A 323 -17.44 -10.07 -16.50
N ASP A 324 -16.42 -10.83 -16.91
CA ASP A 324 -15.50 -10.40 -17.96
C ASP A 324 -16.19 -10.34 -19.33
N ARG A 325 -17.13 -11.25 -19.62
CA ARG A 325 -17.99 -11.14 -20.80
C ARG A 325 -18.92 -9.94 -20.77
N ILE A 326 -19.58 -9.70 -19.63
CA ILE A 326 -20.43 -8.50 -19.44
C ILE A 326 -19.59 -7.23 -19.67
N ARG A 327 -18.36 -7.18 -19.13
CA ARG A 327 -17.42 -6.07 -19.35
C ARG A 327 -17.01 -5.93 -20.81
N ALA A 328 -16.65 -7.02 -21.48
CA ALA A 328 -16.26 -7.00 -22.89
C ALA A 328 -17.39 -6.48 -23.78
N LYS A 329 -18.62 -6.95 -23.55
CA LYS A 329 -19.80 -6.47 -24.28
C LYS A 329 -20.08 -4.99 -24.02
N ALA A 330 -20.01 -4.55 -22.77
CA ALA A 330 -20.18 -3.15 -22.40
C ALA A 330 -19.07 -2.25 -23.00
N ALA A 331 -17.83 -2.75 -23.09
CA ALA A 331 -16.74 -2.03 -23.74
C ALA A 331 -16.97 -1.87 -25.24
N THR A 332 -17.46 -2.90 -25.92
CA THR A 332 -17.87 -2.81 -27.34
C THR A 332 -19.00 -1.80 -27.53
N ALA A 333 -20.00 -1.79 -26.64
CA ALA A 333 -21.09 -0.82 -26.69
C ALA A 333 -20.61 0.63 -26.46
N ARG A 334 -19.68 0.86 -25.53
CA ARG A 334 -19.14 2.21 -25.24
C ARG A 334 -18.12 2.71 -26.25
N ARG A 335 -17.54 1.83 -27.07
CA ARG A 335 -16.59 2.20 -28.12
C ARG A 335 -17.25 2.80 -29.36
N THR A 336 -18.56 3.01 -29.36
CA THR A 336 -19.15 4.03 -30.24
C THR A 336 -18.60 5.39 -29.80
N SER A 337 -17.49 5.78 -30.43
CA SER A 337 -16.78 7.01 -30.11
C SER A 337 -17.75 8.19 -30.12
N LYS A 338 -17.42 9.27 -29.40
CA LYS A 338 -18.19 10.53 -29.42
C LYS A 338 -18.44 11.05 -30.85
N ASN A 339 -17.67 10.57 -31.82
CA ASN A 339 -17.73 10.93 -33.23
C ASN A 339 -18.49 9.90 -34.09
N GLY A 340 -19.20 8.95 -33.49
CA GLY A 340 -19.88 7.85 -34.20
C GLY A 340 -18.91 6.77 -34.72
N PRO A 341 -19.43 5.71 -35.36
CA PRO A 341 -18.64 4.76 -36.12
C PRO A 341 -17.87 5.48 -37.25
N PRO A 342 -16.72 4.95 -37.69
CA PRO A 342 -15.93 5.55 -38.76
C PRO A 342 -16.73 5.85 -40.03
N GLU A 343 -17.74 5.05 -40.38
CA GLU A 343 -18.61 5.35 -41.53
C GLU A 343 -19.42 6.65 -41.33
N GLN A 344 -19.96 6.89 -40.12
CA GLN A 344 -20.70 8.12 -39.82
C GLN A 344 -19.78 9.35 -39.84
N ARG A 345 -18.51 9.20 -39.43
CA ARG A 345 -17.52 10.28 -39.55
C ARG A 345 -17.29 10.68 -41.00
N MET A 346 -17.15 9.70 -41.90
CA MET A 346 -16.96 9.97 -43.32
C MET A 346 -18.18 10.68 -43.94
N GLN A 347 -19.40 10.34 -43.50
CA GLN A 347 -20.61 11.03 -43.94
C GLN A 347 -20.69 12.47 -43.42
N THR A 348 -20.30 12.74 -42.17
CA THR A 348 -20.25 14.11 -41.66
C THR A 348 -19.25 14.97 -42.43
N TYR A 349 -18.07 14.44 -42.78
CA TYR A 349 -17.09 15.16 -43.62
C TYR A 349 -17.61 15.42 -45.04
N ARG A 350 -18.33 14.46 -45.63
CA ARG A 350 -18.93 14.61 -46.96
C ARG A 350 -20.03 15.68 -46.98
N ASN A 351 -20.83 15.74 -45.91
CA ASN A 351 -21.91 16.71 -45.81
C ASN A 351 -21.38 18.11 -45.44
N SER A 352 -20.35 18.22 -44.60
CA SER A 352 -19.76 19.52 -44.23
C SER A 352 -18.91 20.16 -45.33
N SER A 353 -18.39 19.38 -46.27
CA SER A 353 -17.65 19.89 -47.43
C SER A 353 -18.56 20.47 -48.54
N SER A 354 -19.89 20.35 -48.41
CA SER A 354 -20.86 21.01 -49.29
C SER A 354 -21.29 22.39 -48.77
N THR A 355 -20.41 23.09 -48.05
CA THR A 355 -20.69 24.47 -47.62
C THR A 355 -20.75 25.35 -48.87
N PRO A 356 -21.87 26.06 -49.12
CA PRO A 356 -22.09 26.80 -50.35
C PRO A 356 -21.08 27.93 -50.46
N GLU A 357 -20.51 28.05 -51.66
CA GLU A 357 -19.59 29.12 -52.03
C GLU A 357 -20.18 30.48 -51.66
N PHE A 358 -19.33 31.25 -50.98
CA PHE A 358 -19.52 32.64 -50.61
C PHE A 358 -20.00 33.41 -51.85
N GLY A 359 -21.27 33.83 -51.83
CA GLY A 359 -21.83 34.69 -52.85
C GLY A 359 -20.98 35.95 -52.97
N SER A 360 -20.36 36.11 -54.13
CA SER A 360 -19.70 37.34 -54.57
C SER A 360 -20.73 38.47 -54.54
N SER A 361 -20.74 39.24 -53.45
CA SER A 361 -21.48 40.51 -53.36
C SER A 361 -20.70 41.54 -54.16
N THR A 362 -21.09 41.70 -55.41
CA THR A 362 -20.62 42.78 -56.28
C THR A 362 -21.41 44.04 -55.92
N ASP A 363 -20.87 44.87 -55.04
CA ASP A 363 -21.36 46.23 -54.84
C ASP A 363 -20.91 47.10 -56.02
N GLU A 364 -21.84 47.44 -56.92
CA GLU A 364 -21.67 48.52 -57.89
C GLU A 364 -21.97 49.88 -57.23
N PRO A 365 -21.09 50.89 -57.36
CA PRO A 365 -21.42 52.27 -57.03
C PRO A 365 -22.13 52.93 -58.21
N SER A 366 -23.34 53.47 -57.97
CA SER A 366 -24.04 54.35 -58.91
C SER A 366 -23.63 55.80 -58.67
N ASP A 367 -23.24 56.49 -59.75
CA ASP A 367 -23.17 57.96 -59.87
C ASP A 367 -24.50 58.54 -60.37
#